data_AF-A0A183KQ19-F1
#
_entry.id   AF-A0A183KQ19-F1
#
_cell.length_a   1.000
_cell.length_b   1.000
_cell.length_c   1.000
_cell.angle_alpha   90.00
_cell.angle_beta   90.00
_cell.angle_gamma   90.00
#
_symmetry.space_group_name_H-M   'P 1'
#
loop_
_entity.id
_entity.type
_entity.pdbx_description
1 polymer ?
#
loop_
_entity_poly.entity_id
_entity_poly.type
_entity_poly.pdbx_seq_one_letter_code
_entity_poly.pdbx_strand_id
1 'polypeptide(L)'
;TGQSALQRFNTAFLRDTDKLNEFKIVLNNRFQALHDLLSEEETTMEDNWKGIKEALTSTCQEVLGLKKHHHKKWISIETLDRIKERKNKKTAINNSRTRS
;
A
#
# COMPACT_ATOMS: atom_id res chain seq x y z
N THR A 1 16.74 -6.97 -3.35
CA THR A 1 16.33 -5.60 -3.68
C THR A 1 14.86 -5.47 -3.34
N GLY A 2 14.55 -4.83 -2.22
CA GLY A 2 13.17 -4.77 -1.70
C GLY A 2 12.30 -3.96 -2.66
N GLN A 3 11.28 -4.60 -3.25
CA GLN A 3 10.19 -3.86 -3.87
C GLN A 3 9.53 -3.03 -2.77
N SER A 4 9.61 -1.72 -2.88
CA SER A 4 8.77 -0.80 -2.11
C SER A 4 7.33 -1.17 -2.39
N ALA A 5 6.73 -1.97 -1.51
CA ALA A 5 5.34 -2.35 -1.63
C ALA A 5 4.52 -1.07 -1.52
N LEU A 6 3.88 -0.66 -2.62
CA LEU A 6 2.97 0.48 -2.63
C LEU A 6 1.91 0.22 -1.54
N GLN A 7 1.98 1.01 -0.47
CA GLN A 7 1.01 0.93 0.61
C GLN A 7 -0.35 1.34 0.04
N ARG A 8 -1.34 0.45 0.19
CA ARG A 8 -2.71 0.71 -0.26
C ARG A 8 -3.55 1.16 0.92
N PHE A 9 -4.39 2.16 0.72
CA PHE A 9 -5.39 2.56 1.71
C PHE A 9 -6.64 1.66 1.67
N ASN A 10 -7.39 1.62 2.76
CA ASN A 10 -8.65 0.87 2.81
C ASN A 10 -9.80 1.67 2.20
N THR A 11 -9.99 1.57 0.89
CA THR A 11 -11.06 2.28 0.16
C THR A 11 -12.47 1.80 0.51
N ALA A 12 -12.63 0.71 1.25
CA ALA A 12 -13.94 0.26 1.71
C ALA A 12 -14.62 1.28 2.64
N PHE A 13 -13.83 2.07 3.39
CA PHE A 13 -14.37 3.12 4.25
C PHE A 13 -15.06 4.25 3.48
N LEU A 14 -14.77 4.44 2.20
CA LEU A 14 -15.47 5.43 1.36
C LEU A 14 -16.91 5.01 1.01
N ARG A 15 -17.29 3.76 1.31
CA ARG A 15 -18.69 3.30 1.17
C ARG A 15 -19.55 3.69 2.36
N ASP A 16 -18.93 3.97 3.49
CA ASP A 16 -19.60 4.48 4.69
C ASP A 16 -19.78 5.98 4.53
N THR A 17 -21.03 6.44 4.63
CA THR A 17 -21.39 7.84 4.37
C THR A 17 -20.77 8.79 5.39
N ASP A 18 -20.69 8.39 6.65
CA ASP A 18 -20.13 9.22 7.72
C ASP A 18 -18.61 9.36 7.54
N LYS A 19 -17.92 8.25 7.25
CA LYS A 19 -16.49 8.24 6.92
C LYS A 19 -16.16 9.04 5.67
N LEU A 20 -17.01 8.97 4.63
CA LEU A 20 -16.82 9.75 3.42
C LEU A 20 -16.97 11.25 3.70
N ASN A 21 -17.92 11.64 4.55
CA ASN A 21 -18.11 13.04 4.94
C ASN A 21 -16.96 13.53 5.82
N GLU A 22 -16.50 12.72 6.78
CA GLU A 22 -15.30 12.98 7.57
C GLU A 22 -14.08 13.21 6.65
N PHE A 23 -13.86 12.33 5.67
CA PHE A 23 -12.78 12.48 4.70
C PHE A 23 -12.85 13.83 3.96
N LYS A 24 -14.03 14.23 3.48
CA LYS A 24 -14.22 15.52 2.79
C LYS A 24 -13.91 16.71 3.69
N ILE A 25 -14.37 16.68 4.95
CA ILE A 25 -14.14 17.77 5.91
C ILE A 25 -12.66 17.89 6.24
N VAL A 26 -11.99 16.79 6.60
CA VAL A 26 -10.56 16.80 6.94
C VAL A 26 -9.72 17.25 5.73
N LEU A 27 -10.07 16.76 4.54
CA LEU A 27 -9.38 17.14 3.31
C LEU A 27 -9.53 18.65 3.04
N ASN A 28 -10.75 19.18 3.07
CA ASN A 28 -11.01 20.59 2.82
C ASN A 28 -10.28 21.49 3.82
N ASN A 29 -10.33 21.14 5.11
CA ASN A 29 -9.63 21.90 6.16
C ASN A 29 -8.12 21.93 5.92
N ARG A 30 -7.52 20.81 5.52
CA ARG A 30 -6.10 20.74 5.19
C ARG A 30 -5.72 21.49 3.93
N PHE A 31 -6.56 21.41 2.90
CA PHE A 31 -6.32 22.18 1.68
C PHE A 31 -6.44 23.68 1.91
N GLN A 32 -7.35 24.12 2.79
CA GLN A 32 -7.44 25.52 3.18
C GLN A 32 -6.16 25.96 3.89
N ALA A 33 -5.72 25.21 4.91
CA ALA A 33 -4.48 25.52 5.61
C ALA A 33 -3.25 25.50 4.69
N LEU A 34 -3.21 24.57 3.73
CA LEU A 34 -2.16 24.53 2.71
C LEU A 34 -2.24 25.75 1.79
N HIS A 35 -3.41 26.11 1.30
CA HIS A 35 -3.59 27.29 0.46
C HIS A 35 -3.15 28.58 1.16
N ASP A 36 -3.53 28.74 2.43
CA ASP A 36 -3.15 29.90 3.24
C ASP A 36 -1.61 29.96 3.37
N LEU A 37 -0.96 28.83 3.66
CA LEU A 37 0.50 28.73 3.70
C LEU A 37 1.16 29.09 2.35
N LEU A 38 0.64 28.56 1.24
CA LEU A 38 1.17 28.82 -0.10
C LEU A 38 0.89 30.23 -0.62
N SER A 39 -0.08 30.94 -0.03
CA SER A 39 -0.39 32.33 -0.38
C SER A 39 0.52 33.31 0.38
N GLU A 40 1.08 32.90 1.51
CA GLU A 40 1.98 33.70 2.34
C GLU A 40 3.46 33.54 1.96
N GLU A 41 3.85 32.39 1.43
CA GLU A 41 5.23 32.07 1.07
C GLU A 41 5.41 32.03 -0.46
N GLU A 42 6.49 32.63 -0.97
CA GLU A 42 6.82 32.61 -2.40
C GLU A 42 7.44 31.24 -2.76
N THR A 43 6.61 30.19 -2.73
CA THR A 43 7.01 28.80 -2.91
C THR A 43 7.14 28.43 -4.38
N THR A 44 8.01 27.47 -4.68
CA THR A 44 8.13 26.96 -6.04
C THR A 44 6.93 26.07 -6.41
N MET A 45 6.63 25.97 -7.71
CA MET A 45 5.59 25.08 -8.22
C MET A 45 5.82 23.61 -7.79
N GLU A 46 7.08 23.21 -7.62
CA GLU A 46 7.45 21.86 -7.18
C GLU A 46 7.10 21.64 -5.70
N ASP A 47 7.38 22.63 -4.84
CA ASP A 47 7.02 22.60 -3.42
C ASP A 47 5.50 22.57 -3.24
N ASN A 48 4.77 23.33 -4.05
CA ASN A 48 3.30 23.31 -4.07
C ASN A 48 2.76 21.93 -4.41
N TRP A 49 3.32 21.30 -5.45
CA TRP A 49 2.93 19.95 -5.83
C TRP A 49 3.26 18.92 -4.74
N LYS A 50 4.37 19.11 -4.03
CA LYS A 50 4.74 18.27 -2.88
C LYS A 50 3.73 18.42 -1.74
N GLY A 51 3.39 19.65 -1.35
CA GLY A 51 2.41 19.92 -0.29
C GLY A 51 1.03 19.31 -0.58
N ILE A 52 0.57 19.40 -1.84
CA ILE A 52 -0.71 18.78 -2.27
C ILE A 52 -0.66 17.26 -2.09
N LYS A 53 0.42 16.61 -2.55
CA LYS A 53 0.59 15.15 -2.39
C LYS A 53 0.63 14.74 -0.92
N GLU A 54 1.28 15.52 -0.07
CA GLU A 54 1.38 15.26 1.37
C GLU A 54 0.03 15.43 2.07
N ALA A 55 -0.71 16.50 1.79
CA ALA A 55 -2.06 16.74 2.33
C ALA A 55 -3.03 15.60 1.97
N LEU A 56 -3.02 15.15 0.72
CA LEU A 56 -3.81 14.00 0.25
C LEU A 56 -3.40 12.70 0.95
N THR A 57 -2.11 12.40 0.99
CA THR A 57 -1.57 11.16 1.58
C THR A 57 -1.87 11.09 3.08
N SER A 58 -1.65 12.19 3.80
CA SER A 58 -1.93 12.30 5.24
C SER A 58 -3.40 12.10 5.54
N THR A 59 -4.29 12.71 4.75
CA THR A 59 -5.75 12.56 4.94
C THR A 59 -6.24 11.15 4.64
N CYS A 60 -5.70 10.51 3.61
CA CYS A 60 -5.97 9.11 3.33
C CYS A 60 -5.50 8.20 4.47
N GLN A 61 -4.32 8.47 5.05
CA GLN A 61 -3.79 7.68 6.14
C GLN A 61 -4.60 7.83 7.44
N GLU A 62 -5.06 9.05 7.74
CA GLU A 62 -5.84 9.35 8.93
C GLU A 62 -7.25 8.77 8.88
N VAL A 63 -7.97 8.98 7.77
CA VAL A 63 -9.39 8.62 7.69
C VAL A 63 -9.58 7.19 7.16
N LEU A 64 -8.81 6.79 6.15
CA LEU A 64 -8.96 5.47 5.50
C LEU A 64 -8.03 4.43 6.10
N GLY A 65 -6.90 4.83 6.68
CA GLY A 65 -5.90 3.90 7.21
C GLY A 65 -5.29 2.98 6.15
N LEU A 66 -4.24 2.28 6.55
CA LEU A 66 -3.56 1.32 5.68
C LEU A 66 -4.35 0.02 5.57
N LYS A 67 -4.45 -0.50 4.35
CA LYS A 67 -5.01 -1.83 4.09
C LYS A 67 -4.08 -2.87 4.70
N LYS A 68 -4.57 -3.58 5.71
CA LYS A 68 -3.83 -4.70 6.29
C LYS A 68 -3.64 -5.78 5.23
N HIS A 69 -2.39 -6.13 4.97
CA HIS A 69 -2.07 -7.32 4.20
C HIS A 69 -2.34 -8.53 5.07
N HIS A 70 -3.52 -9.14 4.90
CA HIS A 70 -3.78 -10.45 5.49
C HIS A 70 -2.89 -11.48 4.79
N HIS A 71 -1.75 -11.78 5.40
CA HIS A 71 -0.96 -12.92 4.98
C HIS A 71 -1.80 -14.17 5.20
N LYS A 72 -2.13 -14.86 4.11
CA LYS A 72 -2.84 -16.13 4.19
C LYS A 72 -1.89 -17.14 4.82
N LYS A 73 -2.15 -17.54 6.08
CA LYS A 73 -1.33 -18.51 6.85
C LYS A 73 -0.96 -19.78 6.07
N TRP A 74 -1.81 -20.23 5.13
CA TRP A 74 -1.51 -21.41 4.32
C TRP A 74 -0.35 -21.22 3.34
N ILE A 75 -0.03 -19.97 2.95
CA ILE A 75 1.16 -19.59 2.17
C ILE A 75 2.30 -19.23 3.13
N SER A 76 2.48 -20.00 4.20
CA SER A 76 3.64 -19.82 5.08
C SER A 76 4.94 -20.11 4.32
N ILE A 77 6.05 -19.55 4.80
CA ILE A 77 7.40 -19.85 4.28
C ILE A 77 7.66 -21.36 4.37
N GLU A 78 7.24 -21.99 5.47
CA GLU A 78 7.33 -23.43 5.64
C GLU A 78 6.58 -24.21 4.54
N THR A 79 5.38 -23.74 4.14
CA THR A 79 4.64 -24.35 3.02
C THR A 79 5.40 -24.22 1.71
N LEU A 80 6.01 -23.06 1.44
CA LEU A 80 6.79 -22.82 0.22
C LEU A 80 8.05 -23.71 0.17
N ASP A 81 8.73 -23.87 1.31
CA ASP A 81 9.89 -24.75 1.42
C ASP A 81 9.50 -26.21 1.16
N ARG A 82 8.38 -26.67 1.72
CA ARG A 82 7.86 -28.03 1.46
C ARG A 82 7.49 -28.25 -0.01
N ILE A 83 6.99 -27.23 -0.71
CA ILE A 83 6.74 -27.30 -2.16
C ILE A 83 8.06 -27.43 -2.93
N LYS A 84 9.08 -26.64 -2.56
CA LYS A 84 10.40 -26.68 -3.19
C LYS A 84 11.08 -28.03 -2.98
N GLU A 85 11.04 -28.59 -1.78
CA GLU A 85 11.59 -29.92 -1.49
C GLU A 85 10.92 -31.02 -2.32
N ARG A 86 9.58 -30.99 -2.44
CA ARG A 86 8.85 -31.95 -3.29
C ARG A 86 9.23 -31.83 -4.75
N LYS A 87 9.44 -30.60 -5.24
CA LYS A 87 9.88 -30.35 -6.61
C LYS A 87 11.28 -30.93 -6.86
N ASN A 88 12.22 -30.72 -5.94
CA ASN A 88 13.58 -31.27 -6.03
C ASN A 88 13.60 -32.80 -6.02
N LYS A 89 12.82 -33.43 -5.12
CA LYS A 89 12.69 -34.90 -5.06
C LYS A 89 12.13 -35.47 -6.36
N LYS A 90 11.12 -34.83 -6.95
CA LYS A 90 10.54 -35.25 -8.23
C LYS A 90 11.55 -35.14 -9.38
N THR A 91 12.35 -34.08 -9.43
CA THR A 91 13.41 -33.91 -10.43
C THR A 91 14.47 -35.01 -10.31
N ALA A 92 14.91 -35.35 -9.09
CA ALA A 92 15.87 -36.41 -8.87
C ALA A 92 15.39 -37.77 -9.39
N ILE A 93 14.13 -38.14 -9.10
CA ILE A 93 13.51 -39.38 -9.58
C ILE A 93 13.40 -39.39 -11.11
N ASN A 94 12.93 -38.31 -11.73
CA ASN A 94 12.81 -38.23 -13.18
C ASN A 94 14.18 -38.37 -13.86
N ASN A 95 15.21 -37.70 -13.35
CA ASN A 95 16.57 -37.79 -13.89
C ASN A 95 17.14 -39.22 -13.79
N SER A 96 16.81 -39.98 -12.74
CA SER A 96 17.21 -41.39 -12.64
C SER A 96 16.47 -42.30 -13.63
N ARG A 97 15.27 -41.91 -14.09
CA ARG A 97 14.42 -42.73 -14.97
C ARG A 97 14.68 -42.51 -16.46
N THR A 98 15.11 -41.32 -16.86
CA THR A 98 15.46 -40.98 -18.26
C THR A 98 16.90 -41.34 -18.62
N ARG A 99 17.67 -41.86 -17.66
CA ARG A 99 19.08 -42.24 -17.82
C ARG A 99 19.20 -43.77 -17.82
N SER A 100 18.47 -44.40 -18.73
CA SER A 100 18.65 -45.79 -19.17
C SER A 100 18.51 -45.87 -20.67
#